data_AF-A0A7Y6YE27-F1
#
_entry.id   AF-A0A7Y6YE27-F1
#
_cell.length_a   1.000
_cell.length_b   1.000
_cell.length_c   1.000
_cell.angle_alpha   90.00
_cell.angle_beta   90.00
_cell.angle_gamma   90.00
#
_symmetry.space_group_name_H-M   'P 1'
#
loop_
_entity.id
_entity.type
_entity.pdbx_description
1 polymer ?
#
loop_
_entity_poly.entity_id
_entity_poly.type
_entity_poly.pdbx_seq_one_letter_code
_entity_poly.pdbx_strand_id
1 'polypeptide(L)'
;FDSWHYAMLQSLCDSADARIAAIAAKSLKEVTYHLRRSSEWIKRLGDGTDESHQRMQAAIDQVWHFTFEFSMPAEYLTELEAQQIIPGASTLHQRWSETVSAVLSEATLTLPEPAARNYLSGREGLHTESLGYILAEMQFLPRAYPDANW
;
A
#
# COMPACT_ATOMS: atom_id res chain seq x y z
N PHE A 1 0.47 1.30 -3.73
CA PHE A 1 0.87 1.29 -2.31
C PHE A 1 1.10 2.70 -1.77
N ASP A 2 1.98 3.53 -2.36
CA ASP A 2 2.30 4.87 -1.82
C ASP A 2 1.09 5.78 -1.56
N SER A 3 0.08 5.74 -2.43
CA SER A 3 -1.19 6.48 -2.22
C SER A 3 -1.89 6.05 -0.92
N TRP A 4 -1.96 4.74 -0.66
CA TRP A 4 -2.55 4.18 0.55
C TRP A 4 -1.71 4.56 1.77
N HIS A 5 -0.38 4.41 1.66
CA HIS A 5 0.54 4.70 2.75
C HIS A 5 0.52 6.20 3.12
N TYR A 6 0.43 7.09 2.12
CA TYR A 6 0.27 8.52 2.33
C TYR A 6 -1.03 8.82 3.09
N ALA A 7 -2.17 8.31 2.61
CA ALA A 7 -3.47 8.54 3.24
C ALA A 7 -3.52 7.96 4.68
N MET A 8 -2.91 6.80 4.89
CA MET A 8 -2.79 6.16 6.20
C MET A 8 -1.95 7.02 7.14
N LEU A 9 -0.71 7.35 6.78
CA LEU A 9 0.19 8.14 7.64
C LEU A 9 -0.33 9.55 7.88
N GLN A 10 -0.93 10.17 6.88
CA GLN A 10 -1.55 11.48 7.05
C GLN A 10 -2.63 11.43 8.12
N SER A 11 -3.46 10.39 8.11
CA SER A 11 -4.52 10.22 9.12
C SER A 11 -3.97 9.81 10.49
N LEU A 12 -2.92 8.97 10.51
CA LEU A 12 -2.27 8.55 11.75
C LEU A 12 -1.54 9.69 12.48
N CYS A 13 -1.26 10.81 11.82
CA CYS A 13 -0.74 12.01 12.51
C CYS A 13 -1.73 12.52 13.57
N ASP A 14 -3.02 12.24 13.41
CA ASP A 14 -4.10 12.61 14.34
C ASP A 14 -4.50 11.45 15.27
N SER A 15 -3.69 10.38 15.35
CA SER A 15 -3.95 9.23 16.21
C SER A 15 -4.00 9.62 17.69
N ALA A 16 -4.92 9.01 18.44
CA ALA A 16 -4.97 9.12 19.90
C ALA A 16 -3.72 8.53 20.60
N ASP A 17 -2.99 7.63 19.93
CA ASP A 17 -1.70 7.13 20.42
C ASP A 17 -0.56 8.06 20.00
N ALA A 18 0.06 8.70 20.98
CA ALA A 18 1.13 9.68 20.75
C ALA A 18 2.38 9.10 20.07
N ARG A 19 2.69 7.81 20.28
CA ARG A 19 3.84 7.16 19.63
C ARG A 19 3.54 6.89 18.17
N ILE A 20 2.35 6.42 17.85
CA ILE A 20 1.90 6.22 16.46
C ILE A 20 1.88 7.55 15.71
N ALA A 21 1.28 8.60 16.30
CA ALA A 21 1.27 9.94 15.72
C ALA A 21 2.69 10.48 15.45
N ALA A 22 3.62 10.29 16.40
CA ALA A 22 5.00 10.73 16.24
C ALA A 22 5.76 9.97 15.14
N ILE A 23 5.52 8.67 14.98
CA ILE A 23 6.09 7.88 13.87
C ILE A 23 5.51 8.36 12.54
N ALA A 24 4.19 8.51 12.47
CA ALA A 24 3.49 8.93 11.27
C ALA A 24 3.95 10.31 10.77
N ALA A 25 4.09 11.28 11.67
CA ALA A 25 4.56 12.63 11.34
C ALA A 25 5.98 12.65 10.75
N LYS A 26 6.85 11.73 11.18
CA LYS A 26 8.21 11.58 10.62
C LYS A 26 8.15 10.94 9.23
N SER A 27 7.44 9.83 9.09
CA SER A 27 7.35 9.06 7.85
C SER A 27 6.54 9.75 6.75
N LEU A 28 5.58 10.61 7.09
CA LEU A 28 4.73 11.30 6.12
C LEU A 28 5.54 12.16 5.14
N LYS A 29 6.63 12.77 5.62
CA LYS A 29 7.53 13.56 4.77
C LYS A 29 8.14 12.70 3.67
N GLU A 30 8.64 11.52 4.03
CA GLU A 30 9.27 10.57 3.10
C GLU A 30 8.24 10.02 2.09
N VAL A 31 7.08 9.58 2.59
CA VAL A 31 6.03 9.00 1.75
C VAL A 31 5.42 10.00 0.78
N THR A 32 5.42 11.29 1.12
CA THR A 32 5.05 12.36 0.16
C THR A 32 5.96 12.34 -1.07
N TYR A 33 7.28 12.14 -0.88
CA TYR A 33 8.21 12.00 -2.01
C TYR A 33 8.02 10.70 -2.77
N HIS A 34 7.74 9.59 -2.07
CA HIS A 34 7.48 8.29 -2.72
C HIS A 34 6.25 8.39 -3.64
N LEU A 35 5.13 8.91 -3.11
CA LEU A 35 3.90 9.11 -3.88
C LEU A 35 4.12 10.00 -5.09
N ARG A 36 4.83 11.13 -4.94
CA ARG A 36 5.18 11.99 -6.07
C ARG A 36 5.95 11.21 -7.13
N ARG A 37 6.99 10.48 -6.72
CA ARG A 37 7.89 9.76 -7.62
C ARG A 37 7.19 8.63 -8.36
N SER A 38 6.40 7.81 -7.67
CA SER A 38 5.66 6.71 -8.28
C SER A 38 4.57 7.22 -9.21
N SER A 39 3.85 8.29 -8.84
CA SER A 39 2.84 8.92 -9.71
C SER A 39 3.47 9.50 -10.99
N GLU A 40 4.61 10.18 -10.89
CA GLU A 40 5.34 10.69 -12.06
C GLU A 40 5.74 9.57 -13.03
N TRP A 41 6.17 8.42 -12.52
CA TRP A 41 6.53 7.28 -13.37
C TRP A 41 5.32 6.63 -14.03
N ILE A 42 4.21 6.47 -13.30
CA ILE A 42 2.96 5.98 -13.88
C ILE A 42 2.52 6.89 -15.02
N LYS A 43 2.54 8.21 -14.82
CA LYS A 43 2.18 9.19 -15.86
C LYS A 43 3.11 9.14 -17.08
N ARG A 44 4.43 9.12 -16.87
CA ARG A 44 5.42 9.05 -17.96
C ARG A 44 5.33 7.77 -18.78
N LEU A 45 5.03 6.64 -18.13
CA LEU A 45 4.95 5.35 -18.80
C LEU A 45 3.58 5.13 -19.43
N GLY A 46 2.51 5.57 -18.78
CA GLY A 46 1.15 5.55 -19.31
C GLY A 46 0.98 6.47 -20.50
N ASP A 47 1.31 7.75 -20.39
CA ASP A 47 1.21 8.73 -21.50
C ASP A 47 2.54 8.84 -22.28
N GLY A 48 3.18 7.69 -22.49
CA GLY A 48 4.50 7.57 -23.11
C GLY A 48 4.42 7.10 -24.56
N THR A 49 5.13 6.01 -24.87
CA THR A 49 5.01 5.30 -26.15
C THR A 49 3.91 4.24 -26.06
N ASP A 50 3.42 3.75 -27.20
CA ASP A 50 2.47 2.62 -27.24
C ASP A 50 2.97 1.42 -26.42
N GLU A 51 4.27 1.12 -26.50
CA GLU A 51 4.88 0.03 -25.74
C GLU A 51 4.87 0.30 -24.23
N SER A 52 5.27 1.51 -23.79
CA SER A 52 5.29 1.82 -22.37
C SER A 52 3.88 1.86 -21.78
N HIS A 53 2.92 2.38 -22.55
CA HIS A 53 1.51 2.43 -22.18
C HIS A 53 0.96 1.03 -21.93
N GLN A 54 1.13 0.12 -22.90
CA GLN A 54 0.67 -1.26 -22.80
C GLN A 54 1.31 -1.98 -21.60
N ARG A 55 2.61 -1.79 -21.37
CA ARG A 55 3.30 -2.40 -20.23
C ARG A 55 2.80 -1.85 -18.89
N MET A 56 2.53 -0.55 -18.80
CA MET A 56 2.03 0.06 -17.58
C MET A 56 0.60 -0.41 -17.27
N GLN A 57 -0.28 -0.45 -18.27
CA GLN A 57 -1.63 -1.01 -18.10
C GLN A 57 -1.57 -2.46 -17.64
N ALA A 58 -0.78 -3.30 -18.32
CA ALA A 58 -0.63 -4.72 -17.94
C ALA A 58 -0.10 -4.90 -16.51
N ALA A 59 0.85 -4.06 -16.08
CA ALA A 59 1.38 -4.10 -14.73
C ALA A 59 0.31 -3.74 -13.68
N ILE A 60 -0.53 -2.74 -13.95
CA ILE A 60 -1.65 -2.36 -13.08
C ILE A 60 -2.65 -3.51 -13.00
N ASP A 61 -3.09 -4.04 -14.13
CA ASP A 61 -4.08 -5.12 -14.21
C ASP A 61 -3.60 -6.36 -13.45
N GLN A 62 -2.30 -6.68 -13.55
CA GLN A 62 -1.69 -7.83 -12.86
C GLN A 62 -1.74 -7.70 -11.34
N VAL A 63 -1.50 -6.50 -10.78
CA VAL A 63 -1.41 -6.31 -9.32
C VAL A 63 -2.71 -5.82 -8.68
N TRP A 64 -3.71 -5.43 -9.49
CA TRP A 64 -4.92 -4.77 -9.02
C TRP A 64 -5.70 -5.60 -8.00
N HIS A 65 -5.75 -6.92 -8.18
CA HIS A 65 -6.47 -7.83 -7.29
C HIS A 65 -5.97 -7.79 -5.84
N PHE A 66 -4.70 -7.43 -5.60
CA PHE A 66 -4.16 -7.31 -4.24
C PHE A 66 -4.64 -6.04 -3.51
N THR A 67 -5.23 -5.07 -4.22
CA THR A 67 -5.76 -3.84 -3.60
C THR A 67 -6.99 -4.10 -2.72
N PHE A 68 -7.64 -5.27 -2.89
CA PHE A 68 -8.76 -5.70 -2.05
C PHE A 68 -8.44 -5.62 -0.55
N GLU A 69 -7.22 -5.99 -0.15
CA GLU A 69 -6.82 -6.02 1.27
C GLU A 69 -6.76 -4.63 1.92
N PHE A 70 -6.61 -3.55 1.14
CA PHE A 70 -6.58 -2.19 1.69
C PHE A 70 -7.90 -1.78 2.36
N SER A 71 -9.00 -2.40 1.95
CA SER A 71 -10.36 -2.10 2.43
C SER A 71 -10.98 -3.24 3.21
N MET A 72 -10.22 -4.31 3.47
CA MET A 72 -10.74 -5.46 4.20
C MET A 72 -11.01 -5.11 5.66
N PRO A 73 -12.26 -5.31 6.14
CA PRO A 73 -12.57 -5.17 7.55
C PRO A 73 -11.90 -6.29 8.35
N ALA A 74 -11.51 -5.97 9.58
CA ALA A 74 -11.09 -6.95 10.57
C ALA A 74 -11.54 -6.47 11.95
N GLU A 75 -11.93 -7.38 12.84
CA GLU A 75 -12.50 -7.06 14.15
C GLU A 75 -11.59 -6.13 14.96
N TYR A 76 -10.29 -6.45 15.02
CA TYR A 76 -9.30 -5.63 15.73
C TYR A 76 -9.13 -4.22 15.11
N LEU A 77 -9.41 -4.02 13.82
CA LEU A 77 -9.37 -2.69 13.21
C LEU A 77 -10.57 -1.85 13.63
N THR A 78 -11.75 -2.46 13.73
CA THR A 78 -12.95 -1.80 14.26
C THR A 78 -12.73 -1.30 15.68
N GLU A 79 -12.09 -2.11 16.53
CA GLU A 79 -11.75 -1.73 17.90
C GLU A 79 -10.75 -0.57 17.96
N LEU A 80 -9.73 -0.58 17.10
CA LEU A 80 -8.72 0.49 17.03
C LEU A 80 -9.31 1.79 16.45
N GLU A 81 -10.21 1.70 15.49
CA GLU A 81 -10.94 2.86 14.94
C GLU A 81 -11.82 3.50 16.02
N ALA A 82 -12.55 2.70 16.80
CA ALA A 82 -13.38 3.19 17.90
C ALA A 82 -12.56 3.91 18.99
N GLN A 83 -11.29 3.52 19.16
CA GLN A 83 -10.33 4.17 20.06
C GLN A 83 -9.60 5.36 19.41
N GLN A 84 -9.94 5.72 18.17
CA GLN A 84 -9.29 6.78 17.39
C GLN A 84 -7.78 6.56 17.21
N ILE A 85 -7.32 5.29 17.23
CA ILE A 85 -5.90 4.94 17.03
C ILE A 85 -5.57 4.89 15.54
N ILE A 86 -6.49 4.41 14.71
CA ILE A 86 -6.35 4.31 13.25
C ILE A 86 -7.50 5.05 12.55
N PRO A 87 -7.32 5.47 11.28
CA PRO A 87 -8.43 5.99 10.48
C PRO A 87 -9.47 4.92 10.18
N GLY A 88 -10.69 5.36 9.90
CA GLY A 88 -11.74 4.47 9.41
C GLY A 88 -11.47 3.95 8.01
N ALA A 89 -11.78 2.66 7.81
CA ALA A 89 -11.44 1.93 6.59
C ALA A 89 -12.08 2.53 5.33
N SER A 90 -13.32 3.01 5.44
CA SER A 90 -14.05 3.65 4.34
C SER A 90 -13.40 4.96 3.88
N THR A 91 -12.99 5.80 4.85
CA THR A 91 -12.32 7.07 4.58
C THR A 91 -10.95 6.83 3.93
N LEU A 92 -10.21 5.84 4.42
CA LEU A 92 -8.91 5.47 3.88
C LEU A 92 -9.04 4.96 2.44
N HIS A 93 -10.00 4.08 2.17
CA HIS A 93 -10.28 3.57 0.83
C HIS A 93 -10.64 4.71 -0.12
N GLN A 94 -11.56 5.61 0.28
CA GLN A 94 -11.97 6.74 -0.55
C GLN A 94 -10.77 7.61 -0.97
N ARG A 95 -9.94 8.04 -0.01
CA ARG A 95 -8.76 8.89 -0.31
C ARG A 95 -7.76 8.18 -1.23
N TRP A 96 -7.56 6.89 -1.01
CA TRP A 96 -6.69 6.07 -1.86
C TRP A 96 -7.24 5.99 -3.29
N SER A 97 -8.53 5.67 -3.44
CA SER A 97 -9.20 5.54 -4.74
C SER A 97 -9.18 6.86 -5.51
N GLU A 98 -9.52 7.99 -4.87
CA GLU A 98 -9.47 9.32 -5.51
C GLU A 98 -8.08 9.62 -6.09
N THR A 99 -7.03 9.35 -5.31
CA THR A 99 -5.65 9.59 -5.75
C THR A 99 -5.26 8.65 -6.91
N VAL A 100 -5.58 7.35 -6.81
CA VAL A 100 -5.24 6.38 -7.86
C VAL A 100 -6.00 6.68 -9.15
N SER A 101 -7.31 6.93 -9.07
CA SER A 101 -8.13 7.27 -10.24
C SER A 101 -7.63 8.54 -10.94
N ALA A 102 -7.25 9.58 -10.18
CA ALA A 102 -6.67 10.79 -10.75
C ALA A 102 -5.34 10.50 -11.48
N VAL A 103 -4.42 9.75 -10.85
CA VAL A 103 -3.14 9.41 -11.47
C VAL A 103 -3.31 8.56 -12.73
N LEU A 104 -4.20 7.56 -12.72
CA LEU A 104 -4.46 6.72 -13.89
C LEU A 104 -5.10 7.52 -15.03
N SER A 105 -6.06 8.39 -14.71
CA SER A 105 -6.70 9.26 -15.70
C SER A 105 -5.70 10.20 -16.36
N GLU A 106 -4.82 10.85 -15.58
CA GLU A 106 -3.76 11.70 -16.11
C GLU A 106 -2.74 10.92 -16.95
N ALA A 107 -2.52 9.64 -16.62
CA ALA A 107 -1.64 8.74 -17.36
C ALA A 107 -2.29 8.12 -18.61
N THR A 108 -3.54 8.48 -18.94
CA THR A 108 -4.36 7.90 -20.02
C THR A 108 -4.66 6.40 -19.86
N LEU A 109 -4.48 5.85 -18.66
CA LEU A 109 -4.68 4.44 -18.34
C LEU A 109 -6.12 4.18 -17.88
N THR A 110 -6.58 2.95 -18.11
CA THR A 110 -7.90 2.51 -17.66
C THR A 110 -7.84 2.09 -16.20
N LEU A 111 -8.75 2.64 -15.39
CA LEU A 111 -8.98 2.18 -14.03
C LEU A 111 -9.64 0.78 -14.08
N PRO A 112 -9.03 -0.26 -13.51
CA PRO A 112 -9.67 -1.58 -13.50
C PRO A 112 -10.91 -1.60 -12.60
N GLU A 113 -11.80 -2.54 -12.85
CA GLU A 113 -12.96 -2.80 -11.99
C GLU A 113 -12.53 -3.06 -10.53
N PRO A 114 -13.40 -2.79 -9.54
CA PRO A 114 -13.08 -3.04 -8.13
C PRO A 114 -12.54 -4.46 -7.91
N ALA A 115 -11.44 -4.56 -7.17
CA ALA A 115 -10.79 -5.84 -6.90
C ALA A 115 -11.77 -6.82 -6.23
N ALA A 116 -11.88 -8.01 -6.80
CA ALA A 116 -12.73 -9.07 -6.26
C ALA A 116 -12.15 -9.62 -4.95
N ARG A 117 -13.00 -10.29 -4.17
CA ARG A 117 -12.56 -10.96 -2.94
C ARG A 117 -11.44 -11.95 -3.24
N ASN A 118 -10.37 -11.88 -2.47
CA ASN A 118 -9.26 -12.82 -2.50
C ASN A 118 -9.34 -13.79 -1.30
N TYR A 119 -8.82 -15.01 -1.44
CA TYR A 119 -8.62 -15.95 -0.33
C TYR A 119 -7.34 -15.65 0.45
N LEU A 120 -6.40 -14.91 -0.16
CA LEU A 120 -5.20 -14.42 0.49
C LEU A 120 -5.54 -13.32 1.51
N SER A 121 -4.76 -13.28 2.57
CA SER A 121 -4.90 -12.35 3.69
C SER A 121 -3.53 -12.26 4.36
N GLY A 122 -2.76 -11.24 3.99
CA GLY A 122 -1.44 -11.03 4.58
C GLY A 122 -1.52 -10.78 6.09
N ARG A 123 -2.61 -10.17 6.55
CA ARG A 123 -2.91 -9.96 7.98
C ARG A 123 -3.16 -11.25 8.76
N GLU A 124 -3.69 -12.30 8.12
CA GLU A 124 -3.97 -13.60 8.75
C GLU A 124 -2.89 -14.67 8.46
N GLY A 125 -1.77 -14.26 7.86
CA GLY A 125 -0.67 -15.18 7.52
C GLY A 125 -0.90 -16.00 6.24
N LEU A 126 -1.93 -15.69 5.46
CA LEU A 126 -2.26 -16.35 4.19
C LEU A 126 -1.61 -15.58 3.03
N HIS A 127 -0.32 -15.87 2.79
CA HIS A 127 0.51 -15.16 1.82
C HIS A 127 0.60 -15.88 0.46
N THR A 128 1.08 -15.17 -0.56
CA THR A 128 1.56 -15.81 -1.79
C THR A 128 2.81 -16.65 -1.51
N GLU A 129 3.17 -17.54 -2.44
CA GLU A 129 4.40 -18.33 -2.38
C GLU A 129 5.66 -17.44 -2.31
N SER A 130 5.57 -16.19 -2.78
CA SER A 130 6.69 -15.24 -2.83
C SER A 130 7.27 -14.94 -1.44
N LEU A 131 6.44 -14.87 -0.39
CA LEU A 131 6.93 -14.49 0.93
C LEU A 131 7.93 -15.51 1.50
N GLY A 132 7.73 -16.81 1.22
CA GLY A 132 8.64 -17.86 1.69
C GLY A 132 10.07 -17.65 1.19
N TYR A 133 10.22 -17.30 -0.09
CA TYR A 133 11.53 -17.00 -0.69
C TYR A 133 12.16 -15.75 -0.10
N ILE A 134 11.38 -14.67 0.06
CA ILE A 134 11.86 -13.41 0.65
C ILE A 134 12.36 -13.63 2.08
N LEU A 135 11.61 -14.36 2.91
CA LEU A 135 12.00 -14.63 4.28
C LEU A 135 13.23 -15.55 4.38
N ALA A 136 13.36 -16.54 3.48
CA ALA A 136 14.53 -17.40 3.44
C ALA A 136 15.82 -16.60 3.20
N GLU A 137 15.80 -15.64 2.28
CA GLU A 137 16.93 -14.75 2.01
C GLU A 137 17.15 -13.73 3.13
N MET A 138 16.10 -12.98 3.50
CA MET A 138 16.17 -11.91 4.51
C MET A 138 16.66 -12.42 5.87
N GLN A 139 16.31 -13.65 6.24
CA GLN A 139 16.59 -14.21 7.56
C GLN A 139 17.79 -15.15 7.58
N PHE A 140 18.52 -15.32 6.47
CA PHE A 140 19.63 -16.25 6.40
C PHE A 140 20.68 -15.99 7.50
N LEU A 141 21.24 -14.78 7.54
CA LEU A 141 22.28 -14.42 8.51
C LEU A 141 21.83 -14.57 9.98
N PRO A 142 20.70 -13.98 10.42
CA PRO A 142 20.27 -14.12 11.80
C PRO A 142 19.86 -15.56 12.17
N ARG A 143 19.42 -16.39 11.22
CA ARG A 143 19.15 -17.81 11.49
C ARG A 143 20.43 -18.67 11.56
N ALA A 144 21.44 -18.34 10.76
CA ALA A 144 22.73 -19.04 10.78
C ALA A 144 23.55 -18.68 12.03
N TYR A 145 23.43 -17.45 12.53
CA TYR A 145 24.20 -16.92 13.67
C TYR A 145 23.28 -16.20 14.68
N PRO A 146 22.43 -16.94 15.42
CA PRO A 146 21.41 -16.35 16.29
C PRO A 146 21.98 -15.56 17.48
N ASP A 147 23.20 -15.87 17.92
CA ASP A 147 23.84 -15.22 19.07
C ASP A 147 24.79 -14.06 18.67
N ALA A 148 24.85 -13.71 17.38
CA ALA A 148 25.68 -12.62 16.89
C ALA A 148 25.04 -11.24 17.18
N ASN A 149 25.87 -10.25 17.50
CA ASN A 149 25.44 -8.85 17.66
C ASN A 149 25.82 -8.06 16.40
N TRP A 150 24.85 -7.32 15.84
CA TRP A 150 24.97 -6.51 14.63
C TRP A 150 24.54 -5.06 14.87
#